data_AF-A0A5B7HDS5-F1
#
_entry.id   AF-A0A5B7HDS5-F1
#
_cell.length_a   1.000
_cell.length_b   1.000
_cell.length_c   1.000
_cell.angle_alpha   90.00
_cell.angle_beta   90.00
_cell.angle_gamma   90.00
#
_symmetry.space_group_name_H-M   'P 1'
#
loop_
_entity.id
_entity.type
_entity.pdbx_description
1 polymer ?
#
loop_
_entity_poly.entity_id
_entity_poly.type
_entity_poly.pdbx_seq_one_letter_code
_entity_poly.pdbx_strand_id
1 'polypeptide(L)'
;MADSGARGSEMPKDSEPRLKRLDNLVAGLAQAMNEMKQETSAVGVRIDKMAQETNEMKQETNAVVARMDLMQELGDALAIRVSGTVDGRPCPLVVDTGVAKTFGREEVVAAQDLPVSDRQLYGVIGHCTTLRGPVMSTITVER
;
A
#
# COMPACT_ATOMS: atom_id res chain seq x y z
N MET A 1 -5.84 27.50 -84.32
CA MET A 1 -5.00 26.36 -83.89
C MET A 1 -3.74 26.97 -83.29
N ALA A 2 -3.56 26.86 -81.97
CA ALA A 2 -2.45 27.46 -81.24
C ALA A 2 -1.41 26.37 -80.96
N ASP A 3 -0.22 26.55 -81.52
CA ASP A 3 0.89 25.62 -81.44
C ASP A 3 1.49 25.68 -80.03
N SER A 4 1.28 24.60 -79.27
CA SER A 4 1.71 24.48 -77.88
C SER A 4 3.10 23.89 -77.86
N GLY A 5 4.11 24.74 -78.00
CA GLY A 5 5.52 24.35 -77.88
C GLY A 5 5.80 23.77 -76.49
N ALA A 6 5.80 22.45 -76.40
CA ALA A 6 6.28 21.71 -75.24
C ALA A 6 7.78 21.96 -75.07
N ARG A 7 8.11 23.03 -74.36
CA ARG A 7 9.48 23.34 -73.92
C ARG A 7 9.85 22.29 -72.88
N GLY A 8 10.51 21.22 -73.32
CA GLY A 8 11.09 20.21 -72.44
C GLY A 8 11.91 20.92 -71.36
N SER A 9 11.52 20.73 -70.10
CA SER A 9 12.25 21.28 -68.97
C SER A 9 13.57 20.52 -68.85
N GLU A 10 14.59 21.03 -69.53
CA GLU A 10 15.95 20.54 -69.40
C GLU A 10 16.42 20.84 -67.96
N MET A 11 16.68 19.78 -67.21
CA MET A 11 17.07 19.88 -65.81
C MET A 11 18.48 20.51 -65.72
N PRO A 12 18.65 21.67 -65.07
CA PRO A 12 19.95 22.34 -65.02
C PRO A 12 20.97 21.47 -64.29
N LYS A 13 22.08 21.17 -64.96
CA LYS A 13 23.17 20.30 -64.48
C LYS A 13 23.81 20.74 -63.15
N ASP A 14 23.55 21.97 -62.70
CA ASP A 14 23.94 22.48 -61.38
C ASP A 14 23.06 22.00 -60.21
N SER A 15 22.08 21.11 -60.46
CA SER A 15 21.16 20.60 -59.43
C SER A 15 21.67 19.34 -58.71
N GLU A 16 22.64 18.62 -59.28
CA GLU A 16 23.23 17.40 -58.69
C GLU A 16 23.77 17.59 -57.26
N PRO A 17 24.48 18.70 -56.93
CA PRO A 17 24.98 18.91 -55.57
C PRO A 17 23.86 19.10 -54.53
N ARG A 18 22.70 19.65 -54.95
CA ARG A 18 21.54 19.86 -54.08
C ARG A 18 20.77 18.57 -53.82
N LEU A 19 20.60 17.72 -54.84
CA LEU A 19 19.96 16.41 -54.69
C LEU A 19 20.74 15.50 -53.75
N LYS A 20 22.07 15.44 -53.90
CA LYS A 20 22.95 14.64 -53.03
C LYS A 20 22.95 15.12 -51.57
N ARG A 21 22.80 16.43 -51.35
CA ARG A 21 22.58 16.99 -49.99
C ARG A 21 21.22 16.60 -49.42
N LEU A 22 20.20 16.52 -50.26
CA LEU A 22 18.86 16.08 -49.86
C LEU A 22 18.85 14.60 -49.46
N ASP A 23 19.49 13.74 -50.25
CA ASP A 23 19.58 12.29 -49.96
C ASP A 23 20.28 12.03 -48.62
N ASN A 24 21.37 12.75 -48.34
CA ASN A 24 22.07 12.66 -47.06
C ASN A 24 21.20 13.14 -45.88
N LEU A 25 20.39 14.17 -46.08
CA LEU A 25 19.46 14.67 -45.06
C LEU A 25 18.34 13.67 -44.78
N VAL A 26 17.76 13.07 -45.82
CA VAL A 26 16.72 12.05 -45.71
C VAL A 26 17.27 10.79 -45.03
N ALA A 27 18.49 10.36 -45.36
CA ALA A 27 19.15 9.25 -44.69
C ALA A 27 19.40 9.54 -43.20
N GLY A 28 19.87 10.75 -42.86
CA GLY A 28 20.05 11.18 -41.48
C GLY A 28 18.74 11.20 -40.68
N LEU A 29 17.64 11.65 -41.29
CA LEU A 29 16.32 11.65 -40.67
C LEU A 29 15.80 10.22 -40.45
N ALA A 30 15.96 9.34 -41.44
CA ALA A 30 15.55 7.94 -41.32
C ALA A 30 16.32 7.21 -40.21
N GLN A 31 17.62 7.49 -40.06
CA GLN A 31 18.42 6.97 -38.96
C GLN A 31 17.90 7.47 -37.60
N ALA A 32 17.71 8.78 -37.44
CA ALA A 32 17.21 9.37 -36.20
C ALA A 32 15.82 8.84 -35.81
N MET A 33 14.93 8.62 -36.78
CA MET A 33 13.62 8.01 -36.53
C MET A 33 13.72 6.55 -36.09
N ASN A 34 14.66 5.77 -36.66
CA ASN A 34 14.87 4.39 -36.24
C ASN A 34 15.43 4.30 -34.81
N GLU A 35 16.38 5.16 -34.46
CA GLU A 35 16.92 5.26 -33.09
C GLU A 35 15.82 5.64 -32.10
N MET A 36 15.04 6.68 -32.40
CA MET A 36 13.90 7.11 -31.57
C MET A 36 12.85 6.01 -31.43
N LYS A 37 12.57 5.24 -32.48
CA LYS A 37 11.63 4.12 -32.43
C LYS A 37 12.15 2.99 -31.52
N GLN A 38 13.44 2.68 -31.59
CA GLN A 38 14.06 1.67 -30.71
C GLN A 38 14.05 2.12 -29.25
N GLU A 39 14.44 3.36 -28.97
CA GLU A 39 14.42 3.92 -27.62
C GLU A 39 13.00 3.94 -27.05
N THR A 40 12.02 4.36 -27.84
CA THR A 40 10.60 4.36 -27.44
C THR A 40 10.12 2.95 -27.11
N SER A 41 10.47 1.95 -27.94
CA SER A 41 10.13 0.56 -27.68
C SER A 41 10.78 0.03 -26.40
N ALA A 42 12.05 0.37 -26.16
CA ALA A 42 12.78 -0.04 -24.95
C ALA A 42 12.22 0.65 -23.69
N VAL A 43 11.72 1.88 -23.80
CA VAL A 43 10.99 2.55 -22.72
C VAL A 43 9.67 1.84 -22.42
N GLY A 44 8.89 1.48 -23.46
CA GLY A 44 7.63 0.73 -23.28
C GLY A 44 7.82 -0.57 -22.51
N VAL A 45 8.80 -1.39 -22.90
CA VAL A 45 9.12 -2.65 -22.19
C VAL A 45 9.49 -2.41 -20.72
N ARG A 46 10.22 -1.33 -20.42
CA ARG A 46 10.56 -0.98 -19.02
C ARG A 46 9.33 -0.57 -18.23
N ILE A 47 8.40 0.18 -18.84
CA ILE A 47 7.14 0.58 -18.20
C ILE A 47 6.28 -0.65 -17.89
N ASP A 48 6.13 -1.56 -18.85
CA ASP A 48 5.35 -2.80 -18.66
C ASP A 48 5.94 -3.66 -17.53
N LYS A 49 7.27 -3.78 -17.50
CA LYS A 49 7.97 -4.49 -16.43
C LYS A 49 7.73 -3.87 -15.06
N MET A 50 7.85 -2.54 -14.93
CA MET A 50 7.57 -1.85 -13.66
C MET A 50 6.10 -1.99 -13.25
N ALA A 51 5.17 -1.95 -14.21
CA ALA A 51 3.76 -2.15 -13.94
C ALA A 51 3.49 -3.58 -13.43
N GLN A 52 4.15 -4.59 -14.01
CA GLN A 52 4.09 -5.97 -13.55
C GLN A 52 4.63 -6.10 -12.12
N GLU A 53 5.85 -5.64 -11.86
CA GLU A 53 6.48 -5.69 -10.51
C GLU A 53 5.62 -4.98 -9.45
N THR A 54 5.01 -3.85 -9.82
CA THR A 54 4.09 -3.11 -8.94
C THR A 54 2.83 -3.92 -8.63
N ASN A 55 2.28 -4.63 -9.62
CA ASN A 55 1.10 -5.46 -9.42
C ASN A 55 1.40 -6.69 -8.55
N GLU A 56 2.55 -7.33 -8.74
CA GLU A 56 3.02 -8.44 -7.91
C GLU A 56 3.20 -7.99 -6.45
N MET A 57 3.86 -6.85 -6.21
CA MET A 57 4.01 -6.29 -4.87
C MET A 57 2.65 -5.96 -4.21
N LYS A 58 1.70 -5.42 -4.97
CA LYS A 58 0.33 -5.18 -4.47
C LYS A 58 -0.36 -6.47 -4.09
N GLN A 59 -0.21 -7.53 -4.89
CA GLN A 59 -0.78 -8.84 -4.58
C GLN A 59 -0.16 -9.44 -3.31
N GLU A 60 1.15 -9.38 -3.16
CA GLU A 60 1.84 -9.82 -1.94
C GLU A 60 1.38 -9.03 -0.72
N THR A 61 1.28 -7.71 -0.83
CA THR A 61 0.79 -6.84 0.24
C THR A 61 -0.64 -7.22 0.64
N ASN A 62 -1.52 -7.42 -0.34
CA ASN A 62 -2.90 -7.83 -0.08
C ASN A 62 -2.97 -9.21 0.58
N ALA A 63 -2.10 -10.15 0.18
CA ALA A 63 -2.02 -11.47 0.81
C ALA A 63 -1.54 -11.37 2.26
N VAL A 64 -0.60 -10.47 2.57
CA VAL A 64 -0.16 -10.19 3.95
C VAL A 64 -1.30 -9.61 4.78
N VAL A 65 -2.02 -8.62 4.24
CA VAL A 65 -3.17 -8.02 4.92
C VAL A 65 -4.25 -9.07 5.22
N ALA A 66 -4.63 -9.88 4.23
CA ALA A 66 -5.61 -10.95 4.42
C ALA A 66 -5.17 -11.97 5.48
N ARG A 67 -3.87 -12.30 5.55
CA ARG A 67 -3.33 -13.16 6.62
C ARG A 67 -3.40 -12.50 7.98
N MET A 68 -3.16 -11.19 8.07
CA MET A 68 -3.28 -10.45 9.33
C MET A 68 -4.73 -10.41 9.81
N ASP A 69 -5.68 -10.14 8.93
CA ASP A 69 -7.11 -10.15 9.24
C ASP A 69 -7.55 -11.53 9.75
N LEU A 70 -7.12 -12.60 9.08
CA LEU A 70 -7.39 -13.98 9.52
C LEU A 70 -6.77 -14.29 10.89
N MET A 71 -5.55 -13.83 11.17
CA MET A 71 -4.91 -14.00 12.48
C MET A 71 -5.66 -13.22 13.57
N GLN A 72 -6.18 -12.05 13.25
CA GLN A 72 -7.00 -11.26 14.17
C GLN A 72 -8.31 -11.98 14.50
N GLU A 73 -9.04 -12.47 13.50
CA GLU A 73 -10.26 -13.26 13.71
C GLU A 73 -10.00 -14.53 14.52
N LEU A 74 -8.89 -15.24 14.26
CA LEU A 74 -8.52 -16.42 15.02
C LEU A 74 -8.21 -16.07 16.49
N GLY A 75 -7.51 -14.96 16.74
CA GLY A 75 -7.24 -14.47 18.09
C GLY A 75 -8.53 -14.19 18.87
N ASP A 76 -9.50 -13.55 18.25
CA ASP A 76 -10.80 -13.27 18.86
C ASP A 76 -11.64 -14.54 19.09
N ALA A 77 -11.55 -15.53 18.19
CA ALA A 77 -12.23 -16.82 18.32
C ALA A 77 -11.62 -17.71 19.42
N LEU A 78 -10.30 -17.61 19.64
CA LEU A 78 -9.58 -18.37 20.68
C LEU A 78 -9.61 -17.70 22.05
N ALA A 79 -10.04 -16.44 22.14
CA ALA A 79 -10.19 -15.76 23.41
C ALA A 79 -11.23 -16.47 24.30
N ILE A 80 -10.78 -17.07 25.39
CA ILE A 80 -11.67 -17.66 26.39
C ILE A 80 -12.40 -16.53 27.10
N ARG A 81 -13.70 -16.40 26.83
CA ARG A 81 -14.60 -15.43 27.46
C ARG A 81 -15.38 -16.09 28.58
N VAL A 82 -15.41 -15.45 29.75
CA VAL A 82 -16.20 -15.90 30.89
C VAL A 82 -17.07 -14.76 31.42
N SER A 83 -18.24 -15.10 31.93
CA SER A 83 -19.08 -14.14 32.66
C SER A 83 -18.57 -14.02 34.09
N GLY A 84 -18.52 -12.80 34.60
CA GLY A 84 -18.23 -12.52 36.01
C GLY A 84 -18.98 -11.30 36.49
N THR A 85 -18.73 -10.91 37.74
CA THR A 85 -19.23 -9.64 38.28
C THR A 85 -18.08 -8.80 38.82
N VAL A 86 -18.17 -7.48 38.65
CA VAL A 86 -17.25 -6.51 39.26
C VAL A 86 -18.14 -5.48 39.95
N ASP A 87 -17.94 -5.29 41.26
CA ASP A 87 -18.82 -4.45 42.09
C ASP A 87 -20.32 -4.80 41.96
N GLY A 88 -20.63 -6.10 41.81
CA GLY A 88 -22.00 -6.60 41.62
C GLY A 88 -22.58 -6.38 40.22
N ARG A 89 -21.83 -5.78 39.28
CA ARG A 89 -22.25 -5.57 37.90
C ARG A 89 -21.75 -6.70 37.00
N PRO A 90 -22.62 -7.34 36.20
CA PRO A 90 -22.19 -8.33 35.22
C PRO A 90 -21.16 -7.74 34.25
N CYS A 91 -20.05 -8.44 34.07
CA CYS A 91 -18.98 -8.04 33.18
C CYS A 91 -18.47 -9.25 32.38
N PRO A 92 -18.38 -9.15 31.04
CA PRO A 92 -17.64 -10.13 30.26
C PRO A 92 -16.15 -9.99 30.56
N LEU A 93 -15.50 -11.10 30.86
CA LEU A 93 -14.07 -11.18 31.14
C LEU A 93 -13.37 -11.97 30.03
N VAL A 94 -12.16 -11.57 29.69
CA VAL A 94 -11.27 -12.31 28.79
C VAL A 94 -10.18 -12.94 29.64
N VAL A 95 -9.99 -14.25 29.49
CA VAL A 95 -8.90 -14.97 30.13
C VAL A 95 -7.65 -14.82 29.26
N ASP A 96 -6.78 -13.93 29.67
CA ASP A 96 -5.47 -13.73 29.04
C ASP A 96 -4.40 -14.43 29.88
N THR A 97 -3.83 -15.51 29.34
CA THR A 97 -2.77 -16.29 30.01
C THR A 97 -1.39 -15.65 29.89
N GLY A 98 -1.24 -14.62 29.04
CA GLY A 98 0.00 -13.90 28.82
C GLY A 98 0.25 -12.75 29.80
N VAL A 99 -0.75 -12.38 30.62
CA VAL A 99 -0.65 -11.26 31.55
C VAL A 99 -0.54 -11.71 33.01
N ALA A 100 0.35 -11.07 33.75
CA ALA A 100 0.53 -11.33 35.18
C ALA A 100 -0.53 -10.65 36.07
N LYS A 101 -1.35 -9.76 35.50
CA LYS A 101 -2.30 -8.91 36.23
C LYS A 101 -3.58 -8.76 35.45
N THR A 102 -4.69 -8.69 36.19
CA THR A 102 -6.01 -8.36 35.65
C THR A 102 -6.15 -6.84 35.53
N PHE A 103 -6.74 -6.39 34.42
CA PHE A 103 -7.07 -5.00 34.18
C PHE A 103 -8.54 -4.89 33.82
N GLY A 104 -9.22 -3.90 34.39
CA GLY A 104 -10.59 -3.54 34.05
C GLY A 104 -10.60 -2.24 33.26
N ARG A 105 -11.61 -2.08 32.39
CA ARG A 105 -11.85 -0.80 31.73
C ARG A 105 -12.54 0.17 32.69
N GLU A 106 -12.37 1.46 32.48
CA GLU A 106 -12.97 2.51 33.31
C GLU A 106 -14.52 2.45 33.29
N GLU A 107 -15.14 1.99 32.21
CA GLU A 107 -16.60 1.82 32.16
C GLU A 107 -17.13 0.69 33.05
N VAL A 108 -16.27 -0.26 33.45
CA VAL A 108 -16.65 -1.43 34.27
C VAL A 108 -16.48 -1.15 35.76
N VAL A 109 -15.47 -0.36 36.13
CA VAL A 109 -15.11 -0.05 37.51
C VAL A 109 -15.36 1.43 37.76
N ALA A 110 -15.96 1.80 38.90
CA ALA A 110 -16.08 3.20 39.29
C ALA A 110 -14.70 3.83 39.59
N ALA A 111 -13.96 4.21 38.54
CA ALA A 111 -12.55 4.56 38.62
C ALA A 111 -12.29 5.97 39.17
N GLN A 112 -13.31 6.83 39.22
CA GLN A 112 -13.20 8.21 39.69
C GLN A 112 -12.72 8.29 41.14
N ASP A 113 -13.11 7.31 41.97
CA ASP A 113 -12.77 7.25 43.40
C ASP A 113 -11.46 6.48 43.68
N LEU A 114 -10.83 5.92 42.65
CA LEU A 114 -9.61 5.14 42.79
C LEU A 114 -8.37 6.01 42.68
N PRO A 115 -7.35 5.80 43.54
CA PRO A 115 -6.11 6.55 43.45
C PRO A 115 -5.38 6.21 42.15
N VAL A 116 -4.74 7.23 41.58
CA VAL A 116 -3.87 7.08 40.42
C VAL A 116 -2.63 6.31 40.83
N SER A 117 -2.27 5.30 40.03
CA SER A 117 -1.05 4.52 40.22
C SER A 117 0.10 5.15 39.43
N ASP A 118 1.31 5.05 39.97
CA ASP A 118 2.54 5.42 39.26
C ASP A 118 2.86 4.46 38.09
N ARG A 119 2.07 3.39 37.91
CA ARG A 119 2.25 2.39 36.85
C ARG A 119 1.41 2.75 35.63
N GLN A 120 1.95 2.44 34.45
CA GLN A 120 1.27 2.58 33.16
C GLN A 120 1.19 1.23 32.44
N LEU A 121 0.13 1.05 31.67
CA LEU A 121 -0.01 0.00 30.67
C LEU A 121 0.51 0.50 29.33
N TYR A 122 1.28 -0.35 28.65
CA TYR A 122 1.76 -0.10 27.28
C TYR A 122 1.02 -1.02 26.33
N GLY A 123 0.29 -0.43 25.39
CA GLY A 123 -0.31 -1.15 24.28
C GLY A 123 0.75 -1.54 23.24
N VAL A 124 0.42 -2.51 22.41
CA VAL A 124 1.31 -3.02 21.33
C VAL A 124 1.71 -1.90 20.34
N ILE A 125 0.87 -0.89 20.15
CA ILE A 125 1.10 0.26 19.25
C ILE A 125 1.85 1.41 19.98
N GLY A 126 2.29 1.20 21.22
CA GLY A 126 3.02 2.19 22.02
C GLY A 126 2.12 3.21 22.73
N HIS A 127 0.80 3.07 22.67
CA HIS A 127 -0.11 3.87 23.50
C HIS A 127 0.08 3.55 24.98
N CYS A 128 0.09 4.57 25.83
CA CYS A 128 0.30 4.43 27.27
C CYS A 128 -0.97 4.83 28.03
N THR A 129 -1.38 4.01 28.99
CA THR A 129 -2.56 4.27 29.82
C THR A 129 -2.19 4.22 31.30
N THR A 130 -2.44 5.30 32.03
CA THR A 130 -2.20 5.36 33.48
C THR A 130 -3.19 4.47 34.21
N LEU A 131 -2.69 3.67 35.14
CA LEU A 131 -3.53 2.78 35.94
C LEU A 131 -4.12 3.48 37.16
N ARG A 132 -5.28 3.01 37.60
CA ARG A 132 -5.92 3.37 38.88
C ARG A 132 -6.24 2.10 39.66
N GLY A 133 -6.23 2.17 40.99
CA GLY A 133 -6.53 1.02 41.88
C GLY A 133 -5.76 1.06 43.20
N PRO A 134 -5.86 0.02 44.05
CA PRO A 134 -6.38 -1.32 43.79
C PRO A 134 -7.91 -1.40 43.74
N VAL A 135 -8.42 -2.39 43.00
CA VAL A 135 -9.86 -2.72 42.92
C VAL A 135 -10.07 -4.06 43.60
N MET A 136 -11.09 -4.15 44.46
CA MET A 136 -11.57 -5.42 44.98
C MET A 136 -12.62 -5.96 44.02
N SER A 137 -12.46 -7.19 43.55
CA SER A 137 -13.42 -7.81 42.63
C SER A 137 -13.66 -9.26 43.02
N THR A 138 -14.92 -9.69 42.92
CA THR A 138 -15.33 -11.08 43.17
C THR A 138 -15.75 -11.68 41.83
N ILE A 139 -14.88 -12.49 41.24
CA ILE A 139 -15.19 -13.16 39.99
C ILE A 139 -15.93 -14.46 40.32
N THR A 140 -17.23 -14.49 40.05
CA THR A 140 -18.04 -15.70 40.08
C THR A 140 -18.13 -16.29 38.68
N VAL A 141 -17.58 -17.48 38.49
CA VAL A 141 -17.72 -18.23 37.23
C VAL A 141 -18.93 -19.15 37.35
N GLU A 142 -19.99 -18.86 36.62
CA GLU A 142 -21.12 -19.78 36.48
C GLU A 142 -20.69 -20.95 35.58
N ARG A 143 -20.86 -22.18 36.08
CA ARG A 143 -20.53 -23.43 35.35
C ARG A 143 -21.74 -23.99 34.62
#